data_AF-A0A1M5Q1I6-F1
#
_entry.id   AF-A0A1M5Q1I6-F1
#
_cell.length_a   1.000
_cell.length_b   1.000
_cell.length_c   1.000
_cell.angle_alpha   90.00
_cell.angle_beta   90.00
_cell.angle_gamma   90.00
#
_symmetry.space_group_name_H-M   'P 1'
#
loop_
_entity.id
_entity.type
_entity.pdbx_description
1 polymer ?
#
loop_
_entity_poly.entity_id
_entity_poly.type
_entity_poly.pdbx_seq_one_letter_code
_entity_poly.pdbx_strand_id
1 'polypeptide(L)'
;MKKIIIHSIPILIGFIGLAIFYHTMNPIILRGPDFLKFYFSLVIGFYLSVIYLKFFKERLSEITLCFMIFIFLLGVVKLFRGLSLDRPVGILFSILVIEAIVNMIFMSTEFKDKIKR
;
A
#
# COMPACT_ATOMS: atom_id res chain seq x y z
N MET A 1 15.57 12.31 5.21
CA MET A 1 14.63 13.12 4.38
C MET A 1 14.42 12.52 2.99
N LYS A 2 15.46 12.23 2.19
CA LYS A 2 15.31 11.63 0.83
C LYS A 2 14.42 10.37 0.77
N LYS A 3 14.55 9.47 1.75
CA LYS A 3 13.74 8.24 1.89
C LYS A 3 12.23 8.48 1.95
N ILE A 4 11.82 9.51 2.69
CA ILE A 4 10.41 9.88 2.89
C ILE A 4 9.84 10.36 1.56
N ILE A 5 10.60 11.19 0.84
CA ILE A 5 10.19 11.72 -0.46
C ILE A 5 9.95 10.58 -1.45
N ILE A 6 10.83 9.57 -1.50
CA ILE A 6 10.71 8.45 -2.43
C ILE A 6 9.44 7.62 -2.18
N HIS A 7 9.08 7.36 -0.92
CA HIS A 7 7.87 6.60 -0.58
C HIS A 7 6.58 7.41 -0.66
N SER A 8 6.67 8.72 -0.46
CA SER A 8 5.51 9.62 -0.59
C SER A 8 5.11 9.83 -2.04
N ILE A 9 6.03 9.71 -3.01
CA ILE A 9 5.73 9.93 -4.44
C ILE A 9 4.63 8.99 -4.96
N PRO A 10 4.70 7.65 -4.80
CA PRO A 10 3.64 6.75 -5.24
C PRO A 10 2.28 7.06 -4.62
N ILE A 11 2.27 7.47 -3.34
CA ILE A 11 1.07 7.80 -2.60
C ILE A 11 0.46 9.09 -3.16
N LEU A 12 1.28 10.13 -3.29
CA LEU A 12 0.87 11.41 -3.90
C LEU A 12 0.33 11.20 -5.31
N ILE A 13 1.04 10.46 -6.17
CA ILE A 13 0.59 10.16 -7.53
C ILE A 13 -0.75 9.40 -7.50
N GLY A 14 -0.91 8.43 -6.60
CA GLY A 14 -2.17 7.73 -6.40
C GLY A 14 -3.32 8.69 -6.08
N PHE A 15 -3.15 9.55 -5.07
CA PHE A 15 -4.18 10.51 -4.66
C PHE A 15 -4.44 11.62 -5.70
N ILE A 16 -3.41 12.06 -6.43
CA ILE A 16 -3.57 12.99 -7.57
C ILE A 16 -4.39 12.31 -8.68
N GLY A 17 -4.08 11.05 -9.00
CA GLY A 17 -4.88 10.26 -9.94
C GLY A 17 -6.34 10.12 -9.48
N LEU A 18 -6.56 9.89 -8.18
CA LEU A 18 -7.89 9.86 -7.59
C LEU A 18 -8.68 11.16 -7.84
N ALA A 19 -8.01 12.30 -7.65
CA ALA A 19 -8.59 13.62 -7.85
C ALA A 19 -8.92 13.92 -9.32
N ILE A 20 -8.03 13.56 -10.24
CA ILE A 20 -8.16 13.87 -11.67
C ILE A 20 -9.18 12.94 -12.33
N PHE A 21 -9.08 11.63 -12.12
CA PHE A 21 -9.88 10.65 -12.86
C PHE A 21 -11.24 10.37 -12.21
N TYR A 22 -11.35 10.55 -10.89
CA TYR A 22 -12.54 10.17 -10.14
C TYR A 22 -13.15 11.33 -9.34
N HIS A 23 -12.60 12.54 -9.44
CA HIS A 23 -13.08 13.76 -8.78
C HIS A 23 -13.34 13.58 -7.28
N THR A 24 -12.55 12.74 -6.61
CA THR A 24 -12.67 12.44 -5.18
C THR A 24 -11.29 12.36 -4.54
N MET A 25 -11.22 12.73 -3.25
CA MET A 25 -10.04 12.51 -2.40
C MET A 25 -10.21 11.28 -1.49
N ASN A 26 -11.39 10.65 -1.50
CA ASN A 26 -11.68 9.49 -0.67
C ASN A 26 -11.72 8.20 -1.52
N PRO A 27 -10.69 7.35 -1.45
CA PRO A 27 -10.62 6.13 -2.26
C PRO A 27 -11.68 5.10 -1.87
N ILE A 28 -12.21 5.16 -0.64
CA ILE A 28 -13.22 4.21 -0.13
C ILE A 28 -14.57 4.40 -0.85
N ILE A 29 -14.80 5.54 -1.50
CA ILE A 29 -16.03 5.83 -2.27
C ILE A 29 -16.01 5.17 -3.65
N LEU A 30 -14.84 4.87 -4.21
CA LEU A 30 -14.71 4.29 -5.56
C LEU A 30 -15.55 3.01 -5.73
N ARG A 31 -16.08 2.75 -6.93
CA ARG A 31 -16.76 1.48 -7.21
C ARG A 31 -15.76 0.33 -7.25
N GLY A 32 -16.22 -0.91 -7.07
CA GLY A 32 -15.34 -2.09 -6.95
C GLY A 32 -14.21 -2.16 -7.99
N PRO A 33 -14.49 -2.08 -9.30
CA PRO A 33 -13.46 -2.14 -10.34
C PRO A 33 -12.48 -0.95 -10.30
N ASP A 34 -12.99 0.25 -10.05
CA ASP A 34 -12.17 1.47 -10.01
C ASP A 34 -11.28 1.51 -8.77
N PHE A 35 -11.82 1.09 -7.63
CA PHE A 35 -11.05 0.89 -6.41
C PHE A 35 -9.93 -0.11 -6.65
N LEU A 36 -10.22 -1.24 -7.31
CA LEU A 36 -9.22 -2.27 -7.54
C LEU A 36 -8.08 -1.76 -8.43
N LYS A 37 -8.39 -1.00 -9.50
CA LYS A 37 -7.38 -0.36 -10.35
C LYS A 37 -6.51 0.62 -9.56
N PHE A 38 -7.16 1.51 -8.80
CA PHE A 38 -6.46 2.46 -7.93
C PHE A 38 -5.56 1.75 -6.91
N TYR A 39 -6.12 0.78 -6.19
CA TYR A 39 -5.44 0.05 -5.14
C TYR A 39 -4.25 -0.74 -5.69
N PHE A 40 -4.44 -1.44 -6.81
CA PHE A 40 -3.37 -2.18 -7.47
C PHE A 40 -2.23 -1.27 -7.94
N SER A 41 -2.57 -0.11 -8.53
CA SER A 41 -1.57 0.90 -8.93
C SER A 41 -0.80 1.45 -7.72
N LEU A 42 -1.50 1.76 -6.63
CA LEU A 42 -0.92 2.25 -5.39
C LEU A 42 0.04 1.22 -4.77
N VAL A 43 -0.40 -0.04 -4.65
CA VAL A 43 0.40 -1.15 -4.12
C VAL A 43 1.66 -1.33 -4.97
N ILE A 44 1.53 -1.48 -6.29
CA ILE A 44 2.69 -1.67 -7.17
C ILE A 44 3.65 -0.49 -7.08
N GLY A 45 3.15 0.75 -7.19
CA GLY A 45 3.99 1.94 -7.15
C GLY A 45 4.74 2.06 -5.83
N PHE A 46 4.06 1.79 -4.71
CA PHE A 46 4.67 1.83 -3.39
C PHE A 46 5.74 0.75 -3.22
N TYR A 47 5.43 -0.52 -3.49
CA TYR A 47 6.39 -1.61 -3.30
C TYR A 47 7.58 -1.54 -4.27
N LEU A 48 7.39 -1.04 -5.49
CA LEU A 48 8.52 -0.73 -6.38
C LEU A 48 9.45 0.32 -5.78
N SER A 49 8.90 1.37 -5.14
CA SER A 49 9.72 2.37 -4.43
C SER A 49 10.52 1.75 -3.27
N VAL A 50 9.93 0.78 -2.55
CA VAL A 50 10.56 0.03 -1.46
C VAL A 50 11.70 -0.85 -1.98
N ILE A 51 11.47 -1.58 -3.07
CA ILE A 51 12.50 -2.41 -3.71
C ILE A 51 13.65 -1.54 -4.23
N TYR A 52 13.32 -0.40 -4.87
CA TYR A 52 14.33 0.54 -5.36
C TYR A 52 15.18 1.06 -4.21
N LEU A 53 14.58 1.46 -3.09
CA LEU A 53 15.33 1.94 -1.92
C LEU A 53 16.27 0.85 -1.35
N LYS A 54 15.81 -0.40 -1.31
CA LYS A 54 16.62 -1.54 -0.87
C LYS A 54 17.80 -1.80 -1.81
N PHE A 55 17.64 -1.57 -3.11
CA PHE A 55 18.72 -1.68 -4.10
C PHE A 55 19.87 -0.69 -3.82
N PHE A 56 19.57 0.53 -3.34
CA PHE A 56 20.59 1.49 -2.87
C PHE A 56 21.21 1.14 -1.51
N LYS A 57 20.91 -0.04 -0.97
CA LYS A 57 21.32 -0.49 0.38
C LYS A 57 20.90 0.49 1.48
N GLU A 58 19.88 1.31 1.22
CA GLU A 58 19.33 2.20 2.22
C GLU A 58 18.38 1.42 3.14
N ARG A 59 18.53 1.59 4.46
CA ARG A 59 17.62 0.97 5.43
C ARG A 59 16.22 1.55 5.28
N LEU A 60 15.23 0.67 5.43
CA LEU A 60 13.84 1.03 5.60
C LEU A 60 13.68 1.87 6.86
N SER A 61 12.70 2.76 6.81
CA SER A 61 12.38 3.65 7.93
C SER A 61 11.04 3.28 8.53
N GLU A 62 10.81 3.67 9.77
CA GLU A 62 9.53 3.52 10.45
C GLU A 62 8.38 4.17 9.66
N ILE A 63 8.67 5.20 8.86
CA ILE A 63 7.70 5.84 7.96
C ILE A 63 7.28 4.90 6.81
N THR A 64 8.21 4.10 6.28
CA THR A 64 7.90 3.11 5.24
C THR A 64 6.95 2.06 5.80
N LEU A 65 7.18 1.57 7.03
CA LEU A 65 6.26 0.66 7.71
C LEU A 65 4.89 1.30 7.94
N CYS A 66 4.85 2.57 8.34
CA CYS A 66 3.60 3.31 8.52
C CYS A 66 2.78 3.34 7.21
N PHE A 67 3.42 3.62 6.08
CA PHE A 67 2.76 3.58 4.78
C PHE A 67 2.32 2.17 4.35
N MET A 68 3.11 1.14 4.63
CA MET A 68 2.72 -0.26 4.38
C MET A 68 1.44 -0.63 5.13
N ILE A 69 1.38 -0.29 6.42
CA ILE A 69 0.20 -0.53 7.26
C ILE A 69 -0.99 0.30 6.75
N PHE A 70 -0.77 1.56 6.38
CA PHE A 70 -1.83 2.43 5.85
C PHE A 70 -2.45 1.89 4.56
N ILE A 71 -1.64 1.47 3.59
CA ILE A 71 -2.11 0.89 2.33
C ILE A 71 -2.89 -0.40 2.61
N PHE A 72 -2.34 -1.29 3.44
CA PHE A 72 -3.02 -2.52 3.84
C PHE A 72 -4.38 -2.24 4.49
N LEU A 73 -4.45 -1.28 5.41
CA LEU A 73 -5.70 -0.89 6.07
C LEU A 73 -6.74 -0.33 5.08
N LEU A 74 -6.32 0.43 4.07
CA LEU A 74 -7.23 0.89 3.02
C LEU A 74 -7.91 -0.28 2.28
N GLY A 75 -7.14 -1.31 1.95
CA GLY A 75 -7.68 -2.51 1.32
C GLY A 75 -8.60 -3.30 2.25
N VAL A 76 -8.22 -3.47 3.52
CA VAL A 76 -9.05 -4.15 4.54
C VAL A 76 -10.39 -3.45 4.74
N VAL A 77 -10.40 -2.12 4.90
CA VAL A 77 -11.64 -1.34 5.04
C VAL A 77 -12.55 -1.53 3.83
N LYS A 78 -11.98 -1.56 2.61
CA LYS A 78 -12.75 -1.83 1.40
C LYS A 78 -13.28 -3.25 1.34
N LEU A 79 -12.48 -4.23 1.75
CA LEU A 79 -12.86 -5.64 1.77
C LEU A 79 -14.10 -5.84 2.64
N PHE A 80 -14.10 -5.32 3.87
CA PHE A 80 -15.25 -5.38 4.76
C PHE A 80 -16.49 -4.76 4.12
N ARG A 81 -16.37 -3.57 3.52
CA ARG A 81 -17.49 -2.91 2.84
C ARG A 81 -18.02 -3.71 1.64
N GLY A 82 -17.13 -4.39 0.90
CA GLY A 82 -17.51 -5.24 -0.23
C GLY A 82 -18.22 -6.51 0.21
N LEU A 83 -17.74 -7.14 1.29
CA LEU A 83 -18.38 -8.31 1.89
C LEU A 83 -19.77 -7.99 2.43
N SER A 84 -19.95 -6.85 3.11
CA SER A 84 -21.26 -6.40 3.61
C SER A 84 -22.28 -6.09 2.51
N LEU A 85 -21.84 -5.96 1.26
CA LEU A 85 -22.69 -5.69 0.09
C LEU A 85 -22.85 -6.91 -0.82
N ASP A 86 -22.46 -8.11 -0.37
CA ASP A 86 -22.46 -9.37 -1.12
C ASP A 86 -21.76 -9.27 -2.49
N ARG A 87 -20.75 -8.39 -2.59
CA ARG A 87 -19.99 -8.18 -3.82
C ARG A 87 -18.87 -9.22 -3.91
N PRO A 88 -18.52 -9.70 -5.12
CA PRO A 88 -17.34 -10.53 -5.29
C PRO A 88 -16.07 -9.72 -4.98
N VAL A 89 -15.36 -10.12 -3.93
CA VAL A 89 -14.14 -9.44 -3.46
C VAL A 89 -12.87 -10.31 -3.57
N GLY A 90 -12.96 -11.46 -4.26
CA GLY A 90 -11.87 -12.44 -4.34
C GLY A 90 -10.53 -11.86 -4.78
N ILE A 91 -10.53 -10.97 -5.80
CA ILE A 91 -9.28 -10.36 -6.27
C ILE A 91 -8.66 -9.44 -5.21
N LEU A 92 -9.48 -8.62 -4.54
CA LEU A 92 -9.00 -7.75 -3.46
C LEU A 92 -8.44 -8.58 -2.29
N PHE A 93 -9.12 -9.67 -1.93
CA PHE A 93 -8.65 -10.60 -0.92
C PHE A 93 -7.29 -11.20 -1.28
N SER A 94 -7.11 -11.67 -2.53
CA SER A 94 -5.82 -12.20 -2.98
C SER A 94 -4.69 -11.17 -2.91
N ILE A 95 -4.95 -9.91 -3.26
CA ILE A 95 -3.96 -8.83 -3.15
C ILE A 95 -3.58 -8.61 -1.67
N LEU A 96 -4.57 -8.55 -0.77
CA LEU A 96 -4.33 -8.37 0.66
C LEU A 96 -3.51 -9.50 1.28
N VAL A 97 -3.74 -10.75 0.86
CA VAL A 97 -2.95 -11.89 1.34
C VAL A 97 -1.48 -11.75 0.93
N ILE A 98 -1.21 -11.38 -0.32
CA ILE A 98 0.16 -11.14 -0.81
C ILE A 98 0.79 -9.98 -0.02
N GLU A 99 0.06 -8.88 0.15
CA GLU A 99 0.52 -7.70 0.88
C GLU A 99 0.86 -8.04 2.34
N ALA A 100 0.03 -8.83 3.02
CA ALA A 100 0.27 -9.29 4.38
C ALA A 100 1.56 -10.11 4.51
N ILE A 101 1.80 -11.05 3.58
CA ILE A 101 3.02 -11.86 3.55
C ILE A 101 4.25 -10.96 3.37
N VAL A 102 4.19 -10.03 2.41
CA VAL A 102 5.29 -9.10 2.15
C VAL A 102 5.55 -8.22 3.37
N ASN A 103 4.51 -7.69 4.00
CA ASN A 103 4.61 -6.88 5.23
C ASN A 103 5.26 -7.67 6.37
N MET A 104 4.87 -8.93 6.59
CA MET A 104 5.49 -9.78 7.61
C MET A 104 6.99 -9.98 7.36
N ILE A 105 7.40 -10.22 6.11
CA ILE A 105 8.81 -10.41 5.74
C ILE A 105 9.60 -9.13 6.06
N PHE A 106 9.11 -7.97 5.64
CA PHE A 106 9.80 -6.70 5.87
C PHE A 106 9.89 -6.34 7.35
N MET A 107 8.80 -6.51 8.09
CA MET A 107 8.78 -6.22 9.53
C MET A 107 9.75 -7.13 10.29
N SER A 108 9.81 -8.42 9.96
CA SER A 108 10.76 -9.37 10.54
C SER A 108 12.23 -8.98 10.27
N THR A 109 12.54 -8.48 9.06
CA THR A 109 13.90 -8.01 8.74
C THR A 109 14.30 -6.78 9.54
N GLU A 110 13.39 -5.82 9.74
CA GLU A 110 13.69 -4.63 10.54
C GLU A 110 13.84 -4.95 12.03
N PHE A 111 13.02 -5.85 12.58
CA PHE A 111 13.16 -6.34 13.95
C PHE A 111 14.52 -7.02 14.18
N LYS A 112 14.99 -7.85 13.24
CA LYS A 112 16.33 -8.45 13.31
C LYS A 112 17.45 -7.40 13.29
N ASP A 113 17.32 -6.36 12.46
CA ASP A 113 18.30 -5.29 12.38
C ASP A 113 18.32 -4.41 13.65
N LYS A 114 17.20 -4.25 14.36
CA LYS A 114 17.16 -3.57 15.67
C LYS A 114 17.81 -4.40 16.79
N ILE A 115 17.68 -5.73 16.76
CA ILE A 115 18.27 -6.62 17.79
C ILE A 115 19.79 -6.79 17.64
N LYS A 116 20.32 -6.66 16.42
CA LYS A 116 21.76 -6.86 16.14
C LYS A 116 22.64 -5.64 16.45
N ARG A 117 22.05 -4.54 16.95
CA ARG A 117 22.70 -3.26 17.24
C ARG A 117 22.78 -3.04 18.74
#